data_AF-A0A8T6M8L3-F1
#
_entry.id   AF-A0A8T6M8L3-F1
#
_cell.length_a   1.000
_cell.length_b   1.000
_cell.length_c   1.000
_cell.angle_alpha   90.00
_cell.angle_beta   90.00
_cell.angle_gamma   90.00
#
_symmetry.space_group_name_H-M   'P 1'
#
loop_
_entity.id
_entity.type
_entity.pdbx_description
1 polymer ?
#
loop_
_entity_poly.entity_id
_entity_poly.type
_entity_poly.pdbx_seq_one_letter_code
_entity_poly.pdbx_strand_id
1 'polypeptide(L)'
;MLLKTYGAPIEEQIAGLIHDVSHTVFSHCTDYISDADSEKEQNCHDKIFDEFVRKSEIPEILKKYNLNLDYILDNKNFPLKEKDLLDLCADRIDYGLRTAIFHKKIKNGKYFINNLLAENKQWVFKDFESAEKYAKLFLNLNTKFWSSLSLTVISRNVGDFLWHALSKNYISKTDLYTTDKIVLEKIKPHIKTDSKLSLLFDKMNNKGSFRNNPKSYDVIVFCKSRVVDPLCLHKGKIKRVSDIDLKWKSIIKQESKPKKYFLEFGR
;
A
#
# COMPACT_ATOMS: atom_id res chain seq x y z
N MET A 1 -13.37 -8.88 -9.67
CA MET A 1 -12.27 -9.27 -8.75
C MET A 1 -11.31 -10.17 -9.51
N LEU A 2 -10.02 -9.85 -9.53
CA LEU A 2 -9.00 -10.54 -10.32
C LEU A 2 -8.94 -12.04 -10.02
N LEU A 3 -8.91 -12.42 -8.72
CA LEU A 3 -8.88 -13.81 -8.28
C LEU A 3 -10.03 -14.66 -8.87
N LYS A 4 -11.24 -14.10 -8.92
CA LYS A 4 -12.40 -14.75 -9.55
C LYS A 4 -12.21 -14.92 -11.06
N THR A 5 -11.68 -13.91 -11.74
CA THR A 5 -11.41 -13.96 -13.19
C THR A 5 -10.42 -15.07 -13.56
N TYR A 6 -9.48 -15.39 -12.66
CA TYR A 6 -8.48 -16.43 -12.85
C TYR A 6 -8.83 -17.77 -12.17
N GLY A 7 -10.07 -17.95 -11.73
CA GLY A 7 -10.55 -19.22 -11.20
C GLY A 7 -9.95 -19.64 -9.86
N ALA A 8 -9.48 -18.68 -9.04
CA ALA A 8 -9.01 -18.99 -7.69
C ALA A 8 -10.14 -19.62 -6.84
N PRO A 9 -9.83 -20.49 -5.85
CA PRO A 9 -10.83 -21.06 -4.94
C PRO A 9 -11.64 -19.98 -4.22
N ILE A 10 -12.85 -20.32 -3.76
CA ILE A 10 -13.75 -19.36 -3.12
C ILE A 10 -13.16 -18.77 -1.83
N GLU A 11 -12.40 -19.56 -1.09
CA GLU A 11 -11.72 -19.12 0.14
C GLU A 11 -10.64 -18.09 -0.18
N GLU A 12 -9.87 -18.29 -1.26
CA GLU A 12 -8.86 -17.33 -1.72
C GLU A 12 -9.50 -16.04 -2.23
N GLN A 13 -10.62 -16.17 -2.94
CA GLN A 13 -11.46 -15.05 -3.37
C GLN A 13 -11.97 -14.23 -2.17
N ILE A 14 -12.43 -14.88 -1.11
CA ILE A 14 -12.89 -14.23 0.12
C ILE A 14 -11.71 -13.56 0.83
N ALA A 15 -10.59 -14.26 1.00
CA ALA A 15 -9.38 -13.71 1.60
C ALA A 15 -8.91 -12.45 0.86
N GLY A 16 -8.99 -12.45 -0.47
CA GLY A 16 -8.71 -11.27 -1.30
C GLY A 16 -9.76 -10.17 -1.19
N LEU A 17 -11.04 -10.49 -0.99
CA LEU A 17 -12.09 -9.49 -0.80
C LEU A 17 -11.90 -8.73 0.53
N ILE A 18 -11.52 -9.45 1.59
CA ILE A 18 -11.45 -8.87 2.94
C ILE A 18 -10.08 -8.30 3.31
N HIS A 19 -9.04 -8.49 2.48
CA HIS A 19 -7.64 -8.21 2.87
C HIS A 19 -7.38 -6.81 3.46
N ASP A 20 -8.16 -5.82 3.04
CA ASP A 20 -7.99 -4.41 3.38
C ASP A 20 -9.02 -3.87 4.38
N VAL A 21 -9.88 -4.72 4.96
CA VAL A 21 -10.97 -4.27 5.86
C VAL A 21 -10.47 -3.59 7.14
N SER A 22 -9.22 -3.85 7.54
CA SER A 22 -8.58 -3.24 8.72
C SER A 22 -7.85 -1.92 8.42
N HIS A 23 -7.90 -1.41 7.18
CA HIS A 23 -7.30 -0.12 6.87
C HIS A 23 -7.89 1.00 7.73
N THR A 24 -7.01 1.82 8.25
CA THR A 24 -7.36 3.00 9.02
C THR A 24 -7.70 4.19 8.13
N VAL A 25 -8.25 5.24 8.74
CA VAL A 25 -8.43 6.56 8.11
C VAL A 25 -7.14 7.03 7.45
N PHE A 26 -7.25 7.63 6.27
CA PHE A 26 -6.14 8.09 5.44
C PHE A 26 -5.10 7.00 5.08
N SER A 27 -5.51 5.72 5.13
CA SER A 27 -4.69 4.55 4.76
C SER A 27 -3.33 4.57 5.47
N HIS A 28 -2.23 4.63 4.72
CA HIS A 28 -0.86 4.59 5.24
C HIS A 28 -0.41 5.87 5.97
N CYS A 29 -1.23 6.92 6.07
CA CYS A 29 -0.83 8.10 6.82
C CYS A 29 -0.75 7.82 8.34
N THR A 30 -1.49 6.82 8.83
CA THR A 30 -1.43 6.39 10.24
C THR A 30 -0.12 5.69 10.59
N ASP A 31 0.57 5.11 9.62
CA ASP A 31 1.92 4.56 9.81
C ASP A 31 2.92 5.64 10.30
N TYR A 32 2.64 6.93 10.05
CA TYR A 32 3.47 8.07 10.47
C TYR A 32 3.09 8.65 11.84
N ILE A 33 2.08 8.10 12.51
CA ILE A 33 1.75 8.43 13.91
C ILE A 33 2.75 7.77 14.87
N SER A 34 3.29 6.61 14.46
CA SER A 34 4.15 5.74 15.28
C SER A 34 5.64 6.06 15.07
N ASP A 35 6.47 5.04 14.90
CA ASP A 35 7.92 5.14 14.75
C ASP A 35 8.39 4.95 13.29
N ALA A 36 9.70 5.12 13.10
CA ALA A 36 10.36 5.01 11.80
C ALA A 36 10.30 3.60 11.18
N ASP A 37 10.03 2.54 11.95
CA ASP A 37 9.91 1.20 11.39
C ASP A 37 8.52 1.00 10.78
N SER A 38 7.48 1.55 11.41
CA SER A 38 6.15 1.65 10.81
C SER A 38 6.19 2.43 9.48
N GLU A 39 6.94 3.52 9.39
CA GLU A 39 7.11 4.29 8.14
C GLU A 39 7.76 3.49 7.00
N LYS A 40 8.73 2.62 7.33
CA LYS A 40 9.45 1.78 6.36
C LYS A 40 8.60 0.60 5.88
N GLU A 41 7.81 0.01 6.77
CA GLU A 41 7.04 -1.20 6.50
C GLU A 41 5.64 -0.93 5.96
N GLN A 42 5.02 0.18 6.38
CA GLN A 42 3.64 0.58 6.08
C GLN A 42 2.63 -0.56 6.27
N ASN A 43 2.67 -1.20 7.45
CA ASN A 43 1.95 -2.44 7.76
C ASN A 43 1.12 -2.35 9.07
N CYS A 44 0.79 -1.15 9.55
CA CYS A 44 0.05 -1.02 10.81
C CYS A 44 -1.33 -1.72 10.76
N HIS A 45 -1.97 -1.74 9.60
CA HIS A 45 -3.27 -2.38 9.35
C HIS A 45 -3.16 -3.92 9.31
N ASP A 46 -2.04 -4.46 8.83
CA ASP A 46 -1.77 -5.90 8.83
C ASP A 46 -1.68 -6.45 10.26
N LYS A 47 -1.06 -5.69 11.17
CA LYS A 47 -0.83 -6.11 12.58
C LYS A 47 -2.11 -6.34 13.37
N ILE A 48 -3.21 -5.69 12.97
CA ILE A 48 -4.51 -5.78 13.64
C ILE A 48 -5.54 -6.56 12.81
N PHE A 49 -5.18 -6.99 11.60
CA PHE A 49 -6.12 -7.53 10.62
C PHE A 49 -6.92 -8.72 11.17
N ASP A 50 -6.23 -9.71 11.76
CA ASP A 50 -6.86 -10.90 12.34
C ASP A 50 -7.87 -10.53 13.44
N GLU A 51 -7.46 -9.69 14.39
CA GLU A 51 -8.32 -9.21 15.48
C GLU A 51 -9.53 -8.43 14.94
N PHE A 52 -9.30 -7.56 13.95
CA PHE A 52 -10.35 -6.74 13.34
C PHE A 52 -11.41 -7.62 12.66
N VAL A 53 -10.97 -8.61 11.86
CA VAL A 53 -11.90 -9.54 11.20
C VAL A 53 -12.68 -10.34 12.24
N ARG A 54 -12.01 -10.88 13.27
CA ARG A 54 -12.66 -11.68 14.33
C ARG A 54 -13.69 -10.90 15.15
N LYS A 55 -13.54 -9.58 15.28
CA LYS A 55 -14.48 -8.70 16.00
C LYS A 55 -15.59 -8.13 15.12
N SER A 56 -15.60 -8.45 13.83
CA SER A 56 -16.60 -7.98 12.87
C SER A 56 -17.76 -8.98 12.71
N GLU A 57 -18.66 -8.71 11.76
CA GLU A 57 -19.73 -9.64 11.38
C GLU A 57 -19.25 -10.77 10.45
N ILE A 58 -18.01 -10.67 9.93
CA ILE A 58 -17.44 -11.63 8.95
C ILE A 58 -17.45 -13.07 9.48
N PRO A 59 -17.02 -13.40 10.72
CA PRO A 59 -17.02 -14.77 11.23
C PRO A 59 -18.40 -15.42 11.18
N GLU A 60 -19.44 -14.70 11.59
CA GLU A 60 -20.82 -15.20 11.58
C GLU A 60 -21.36 -15.37 10.15
N ILE A 61 -20.96 -14.50 9.22
CA ILE A 61 -21.30 -14.66 7.80
C ILE A 61 -20.64 -15.92 7.24
N LEU A 62 -19.34 -16.13 7.47
CA LEU A 62 -18.61 -17.30 6.95
C LEU A 62 -19.14 -18.62 7.52
N LYS A 63 -19.51 -18.62 8.80
CA LYS A 63 -20.11 -19.78 9.48
C LYS A 63 -21.41 -20.23 8.82
N LYS A 64 -22.26 -19.31 8.34
CA LYS A 64 -23.51 -19.63 7.61
C LYS A 64 -23.27 -20.43 6.32
N TYR A 65 -22.07 -20.33 5.76
CA TYR A 65 -21.67 -21.03 4.54
C TYR A 65 -20.69 -22.18 4.79
N ASN A 66 -20.52 -22.60 6.06
CA ASN A 66 -19.59 -23.66 6.48
C ASN A 66 -18.12 -23.39 6.05
N LEU A 67 -17.71 -22.12 6.03
CA LEU A 67 -16.34 -21.72 5.70
C LEU A 67 -15.51 -21.53 6.96
N ASN A 68 -14.29 -22.07 6.95
CA ASN A 68 -13.37 -21.98 8.09
C ASN A 68 -12.63 -20.62 8.08
N LEU A 69 -12.88 -19.80 9.09
CA LEU A 69 -12.24 -18.50 9.26
C LEU A 69 -10.72 -18.61 9.41
N ASP A 70 -10.21 -19.54 10.23
CA ASP A 70 -8.77 -19.67 10.47
C ASP A 70 -8.04 -20.07 9.18
N TYR A 71 -8.68 -20.91 8.35
CA TYR A 71 -8.15 -21.25 7.03
C TYR A 71 -8.10 -20.02 6.10
N ILE A 72 -9.13 -19.17 6.12
CA ILE A 72 -9.25 -17.94 5.32
C ILE A 72 -8.23 -16.86 5.77
N LEU A 73 -7.90 -16.81 7.07
CA LEU A 73 -6.97 -15.82 7.61
C LEU A 73 -5.49 -16.23 7.48
N ASP A 74 -5.19 -17.51 7.26
CA ASP A 74 -3.82 -17.95 7.01
C ASP A 74 -3.40 -17.70 5.55
N ASN A 75 -2.63 -16.62 5.35
CA ASN A 75 -2.09 -16.21 4.05
C ASN A 75 -1.28 -17.31 3.33
N LYS A 76 -0.72 -18.29 4.04
CA LYS A 76 0.03 -19.39 3.42
C LYS A 76 -0.84 -20.24 2.50
N ASN A 77 -2.15 -20.25 2.72
CA ASN A 77 -3.11 -20.98 1.90
C ASN A 77 -3.39 -20.28 0.57
N PHE A 78 -3.11 -18.97 0.46
CA PHE A 78 -3.58 -18.10 -0.63
C PHE A 78 -2.46 -17.33 -1.36
N PRO A 79 -1.55 -18.05 -2.03
CA PRO A 79 -0.41 -17.46 -2.73
C PRO A 79 -0.76 -16.66 -4.00
N LEU A 80 -1.96 -16.75 -4.57
CA LEU A 80 -2.38 -15.81 -5.61
C LEU A 80 -2.88 -14.51 -4.99
N LYS A 81 -3.54 -14.57 -3.83
CA LYS A 81 -3.99 -13.39 -3.06
C LYS A 81 -2.81 -12.55 -2.60
N GLU A 82 -1.87 -13.15 -1.86
CA GLU A 82 -0.76 -12.44 -1.21
C GLU A 82 0.56 -13.19 -1.34
N LYS A 83 1.65 -12.44 -1.55
CA LYS A 83 3.04 -12.93 -1.51
C LYS A 83 3.95 -11.81 -1.07
N ASP A 84 5.10 -12.13 -0.52
CA ASP A 84 6.11 -11.10 -0.22
C ASP A 84 6.64 -10.44 -1.50
N LEU A 85 7.01 -9.16 -1.41
CA LEU A 85 7.82 -8.54 -2.45
C LEU A 85 9.11 -9.37 -2.62
N LEU A 86 9.56 -9.69 -3.82
CA LEU A 86 9.31 -9.03 -5.11
C LEU A 86 8.20 -9.67 -5.95
N ASP A 87 7.48 -10.65 -5.41
CA ASP A 87 6.46 -11.37 -6.15
C ASP A 87 5.26 -10.49 -6.49
N LEU A 88 4.57 -10.89 -7.57
CA LEU A 88 3.23 -10.41 -7.82
C LEU A 88 2.24 -11.18 -6.96
N CYS A 89 1.23 -10.45 -6.51
CA CYS A 89 0.03 -10.95 -5.87
C CYS A 89 -1.18 -10.20 -6.46
N ALA A 90 -2.40 -10.66 -6.18
CA ALA A 90 -3.60 -10.10 -6.77
C ALA A 90 -3.78 -8.62 -6.43
N ASP A 91 -3.43 -8.23 -5.20
CA ASP A 91 -3.47 -6.83 -4.75
C ASP A 91 -2.54 -5.94 -5.60
N ARG A 92 -1.25 -6.30 -5.70
CA ARG A 92 -0.27 -5.54 -6.51
C ARG A 92 -0.66 -5.40 -7.97
N ILE A 93 -1.26 -6.43 -8.54
CA ILE A 93 -1.78 -6.38 -9.91
C ILE A 93 -2.95 -5.39 -10.00
N ASP A 94 -3.91 -5.49 -9.08
CA ASP A 94 -5.08 -4.64 -9.06
C ASP A 94 -4.73 -3.17 -8.81
N TYR A 95 -4.10 -2.82 -7.68
CA TYR A 95 -3.79 -1.42 -7.39
C TYR A 95 -2.79 -0.86 -8.39
N GLY A 96 -1.82 -1.67 -8.87
CA GLY A 96 -0.87 -1.25 -9.89
C GLY A 96 -1.56 -0.82 -11.19
N LEU A 97 -2.49 -1.63 -11.71
CA LEU A 97 -3.25 -1.29 -12.91
C LEU A 97 -4.24 -0.15 -12.66
N ARG A 98 -4.92 -0.15 -11.52
CA ARG A 98 -5.89 0.89 -11.11
C ARG A 98 -5.22 2.26 -11.00
N THR A 99 -4.09 2.35 -10.29
CA THR A 99 -3.28 3.57 -10.19
C THR A 99 -2.75 4.01 -11.56
N ALA A 100 -2.28 3.08 -12.40
CA ALA A 100 -1.82 3.40 -13.75
C ALA A 100 -2.92 4.03 -14.62
N ILE A 101 -4.14 3.48 -14.55
CA ILE A 101 -5.31 4.01 -15.28
C ILE A 101 -5.70 5.37 -14.73
N PHE A 102 -5.81 5.50 -13.40
CA PHE A 102 -6.18 6.75 -12.74
C PHE A 102 -5.26 7.91 -13.11
N HIS A 103 -3.94 7.67 -13.09
CA HIS A 103 -2.94 8.66 -13.50
C HIS A 103 -2.66 8.69 -15.01
N LYS A 104 -3.51 8.05 -15.82
CA LYS A 104 -3.43 8.03 -17.30
C LYS A 104 -2.08 7.57 -17.85
N LYS A 105 -1.36 6.70 -17.11
CA LYS A 105 -0.14 6.03 -17.59
C LYS A 105 -0.43 4.97 -18.63
N ILE A 106 -1.61 4.36 -18.54
CA ILE A 106 -2.16 3.43 -19.52
C ILE A 106 -3.65 3.73 -19.71
N LYS A 107 -4.20 3.39 -20.90
CA LYS A 107 -5.64 3.57 -21.18
C LYS A 107 -6.51 2.55 -20.45
N ASN A 108 -6.05 1.31 -20.37
CA ASN A 108 -6.70 0.19 -19.66
C ASN A 108 -5.67 -0.90 -19.36
N GLY A 109 -6.04 -1.87 -18.52
CA GLY A 109 -5.19 -3.00 -18.13
C GLY A 109 -5.24 -4.22 -19.06
N LYS A 110 -6.04 -4.21 -20.15
CA LYS A 110 -6.32 -5.41 -20.96
C LYS A 110 -5.05 -6.08 -21.49
N TYR A 111 -4.06 -5.29 -21.92
CA TYR A 111 -2.78 -5.84 -22.39
C TYR A 111 -2.11 -6.71 -21.33
N PHE A 112 -2.05 -6.25 -20.07
CA PHE A 112 -1.42 -7.00 -19.00
C PHE A 112 -2.24 -8.22 -18.60
N ILE A 113 -3.57 -8.05 -18.43
CA ILE A 113 -4.48 -9.15 -18.08
C ILE A 113 -4.46 -10.26 -19.15
N ASN A 114 -4.53 -9.90 -20.44
CA ASN A 114 -4.51 -10.90 -21.52
C ASN A 114 -3.17 -11.65 -21.63
N ASN A 115 -2.09 -11.06 -21.12
CA ASN A 115 -0.76 -11.67 -21.10
C ASN A 115 -0.37 -12.26 -19.75
N LEU A 116 -1.27 -12.25 -18.77
CA LEU A 116 -1.03 -12.79 -17.44
C LEU A 116 -1.73 -14.15 -17.30
N LEU A 117 -1.04 -15.09 -16.67
CA LEU A 117 -1.48 -16.43 -16.33
C LEU A 117 -1.45 -16.61 -14.82
N ALA A 118 -2.32 -17.47 -14.31
CA ALA A 118 -2.28 -17.97 -12.94
C ALA A 118 -2.00 -19.47 -12.99
N GLU A 119 -0.74 -19.86 -12.81
CA GLU A 119 -0.29 -21.25 -12.93
C GLU A 119 0.50 -21.66 -11.69
N ASN A 120 0.31 -22.90 -11.23
CA ASN A 120 1.02 -23.46 -10.07
C ASN A 120 1.03 -22.52 -8.86
N LYS A 121 -0.11 -21.85 -8.60
CA LYS A 121 -0.24 -20.89 -7.49
C LYS A 121 0.69 -19.66 -7.61
N GLN A 122 1.03 -19.26 -8.84
CA GLN A 122 1.85 -18.09 -9.15
C GLN A 122 1.25 -17.27 -10.29
N TRP A 123 1.53 -15.97 -10.28
CA TRP A 123 1.26 -15.06 -11.39
C TRP A 123 2.44 -15.06 -12.35
N VAL A 124 2.19 -15.43 -13.61
CA VAL A 124 3.24 -15.59 -14.64
C VAL A 124 2.80 -14.88 -15.92
N PHE A 125 3.63 -14.02 -16.48
CA PHE A 125 3.37 -13.45 -17.80
C PHE A 125 3.72 -14.44 -18.93
N LYS A 126 2.98 -14.38 -20.03
CA LYS A 126 3.14 -15.24 -21.21
C LYS A 126 4.50 -15.08 -21.90
N ASP A 127 5.17 -13.95 -21.70
CA ASP A 127 6.47 -13.66 -22.29
C ASP A 127 7.26 -12.64 -21.47
N PHE A 128 8.54 -12.49 -21.80
CA PHE A 128 9.44 -11.53 -21.16
C PHE A 128 9.01 -10.07 -21.40
N GLU A 129 8.51 -9.73 -22.60
CA GLU A 129 8.18 -8.36 -22.97
C GLU A 129 7.05 -7.80 -22.09
N SER A 130 5.98 -8.57 -21.91
CA SER A 130 4.84 -8.20 -21.08
C SER A 130 5.20 -8.10 -19.60
N ALA A 131 6.03 -9.02 -19.08
CA ALA A 131 6.55 -8.93 -17.71
C ALA A 131 7.44 -7.72 -17.49
N GLU A 132 8.41 -7.48 -18.38
CA GLU A 132 9.33 -6.36 -18.27
C GLU A 132 8.58 -5.02 -18.34
N LYS A 133 7.59 -4.93 -19.23
CA LYS A 133 6.73 -3.75 -19.33
C LYS A 133 5.92 -3.50 -18.07
N TYR A 134 5.38 -4.55 -17.45
CA TYR A 134 4.68 -4.42 -16.17
C TYR A 134 5.62 -4.00 -15.04
N ALA A 135 6.80 -4.61 -14.97
CA ALA A 135 7.81 -4.30 -13.95
C ALA A 135 8.24 -2.82 -14.03
N LYS A 136 8.53 -2.33 -15.24
CA LYS A 136 8.85 -0.91 -15.51
C LYS A 136 7.68 0.03 -15.17
N LEU A 137 6.45 -0.35 -15.51
CA LEU A 137 5.26 0.42 -15.15
C LEU A 137 5.12 0.52 -13.64
N PHE A 138 5.18 -0.59 -12.92
CA PHE A 138 5.05 -0.63 -11.47
C PHE A 138 6.12 0.22 -10.77
N LEU A 139 7.38 0.13 -11.21
CA LEU A 139 8.46 0.98 -10.70
C LEU A 139 8.21 2.48 -10.95
N ASN A 140 7.67 2.83 -12.13
CA ASN A 140 7.29 4.21 -12.43
C ASN A 140 6.23 4.71 -11.45
N LEU A 141 5.20 3.91 -11.17
CA LEU A 141 4.14 4.25 -10.24
C LEU A 141 4.67 4.41 -8.82
N ASN A 142 5.54 3.49 -8.37
CA ASN A 142 6.19 3.58 -7.07
C ASN A 142 6.95 4.90 -6.93
N THR A 143 7.87 5.17 -7.87
CA THR A 143 8.72 6.36 -7.81
C THR A 143 7.92 7.68 -7.89
N LYS A 144 6.86 7.71 -8.70
CA LYS A 144 6.08 8.93 -8.94
C LYS A 144 4.98 9.17 -7.93
N PHE A 145 4.44 8.12 -7.33
CA PHE A 145 3.25 8.21 -6.49
C PHE A 145 3.50 7.61 -5.11
N TRP A 146 3.70 6.29 -4.99
CA TRP A 146 3.67 5.59 -3.70
C TRP A 146 4.86 5.82 -2.78
N SER A 147 6.03 6.15 -3.34
CA SER A 147 7.25 6.46 -2.58
C SER A 147 7.83 7.82 -2.98
N SER A 148 6.98 8.75 -3.45
CA SER A 148 7.43 10.07 -3.86
C SER A 148 7.68 10.98 -2.66
N LEU A 149 8.54 12.00 -2.83
CA LEU A 149 8.77 13.02 -1.80
C LEU A 149 7.46 13.71 -1.41
N SER A 150 6.64 14.09 -2.40
CA SER A 150 5.36 14.78 -2.17
C SER A 150 4.39 13.93 -1.34
N LEU A 151 4.21 12.64 -1.67
CA LEU A 151 3.36 11.76 -0.87
C LEU A 151 3.92 11.56 0.54
N THR A 152 5.24 11.43 0.68
CA THR A 152 5.89 11.24 1.99
C THR A 152 5.65 12.45 2.89
N VAL A 153 5.77 13.67 2.36
CA VAL A 153 5.49 14.91 3.11
C VAL A 153 4.03 14.99 3.52
N ILE A 154 3.09 14.69 2.61
CA ILE A 154 1.66 14.68 2.93
C ILE A 154 1.36 13.66 4.03
N SER A 155 1.91 12.44 3.90
CA SER A 155 1.67 11.37 4.87
C SER A 155 2.22 11.72 6.25
N ARG A 156 3.42 12.33 6.31
CA ARG A 156 3.99 12.87 7.56
C ARG A 156 3.10 13.95 8.17
N ASN A 157 2.68 14.94 7.37
CA ASN A 157 1.83 16.03 7.86
C ASN A 157 0.49 15.53 8.40
N VAL A 158 -0.13 14.55 7.73
CA VAL A 158 -1.36 13.90 8.21
C VAL A 158 -1.08 13.10 9.49
N GLY A 159 0.02 12.36 9.55
CA GLY A 159 0.45 11.64 10.75
C GLY A 159 0.62 12.57 11.95
N ASP A 160 1.31 13.70 11.77
CA ASP A 160 1.50 14.73 12.80
C ASP A 160 0.16 15.33 13.26
N PHE A 161 -0.74 15.62 12.33
CA PHE A 161 -2.08 16.13 12.61
C PHE A 161 -2.90 15.15 13.46
N LEU A 162 -2.92 13.87 13.07
CA LEU A 162 -3.63 12.82 13.80
C LEU A 162 -3.00 12.56 15.17
N TRP A 163 -1.67 12.51 15.24
CA TRP A 163 -0.94 12.34 16.49
C TRP A 163 -1.26 13.47 17.48
N HIS A 164 -1.26 14.72 17.02
CA HIS A 164 -1.60 15.87 17.86
C HIS A 164 -3.05 15.78 18.34
N ALA A 165 -4.01 15.45 17.47
CA ALA A 165 -5.41 15.29 17.84
C ALA A 165 -5.63 14.15 18.88
N LEU A 166 -4.93 13.03 18.74
CA LEU A 166 -4.91 11.95 19.74
C LEU A 166 -4.31 12.42 21.07
N SER A 167 -3.18 13.13 21.05
CA SER A 167 -2.51 13.63 22.26
C SER A 167 -3.36 14.61 23.07
N LYS A 168 -4.29 15.29 22.40
CA LYS A 168 -5.25 16.23 23.00
C LYS A 168 -6.59 15.60 23.34
N ASN A 169 -6.78 14.31 23.06
CA ASN A 169 -8.05 13.59 23.19
C ASN A 169 -9.21 14.21 22.38
N TYR A 170 -8.91 14.90 21.27
CA TYR A 170 -9.95 15.35 20.32
C TYR A 170 -10.55 14.18 19.54
N ILE A 171 -9.75 13.13 19.38
CA ILE A 171 -10.15 11.81 18.90
C ILE A 171 -9.50 10.74 19.79
N SER A 172 -10.05 9.54 19.72
CA SER A 172 -9.56 8.32 20.37
C SER A 172 -8.90 7.39 19.36
N LYS A 173 -8.16 6.37 19.81
CA LYS A 173 -7.60 5.35 18.91
C LYS A 173 -8.67 4.62 18.10
N THR A 174 -9.86 4.41 18.66
CA THR A 174 -10.97 3.75 17.95
C THR A 174 -11.47 4.58 16.77
N ASP A 175 -11.30 5.90 16.80
CA ASP A 175 -11.70 6.76 15.69
C ASP A 175 -10.85 6.55 14.43
N LEU A 176 -9.62 6.03 14.57
CA LEU A 176 -8.76 5.69 13.43
C LEU A 176 -9.33 4.57 12.56
N TYR A 177 -10.29 3.80 13.07
CA TYR A 177 -10.98 2.70 12.37
C TYR A 177 -12.36 3.09 11.85
N THR A 178 -12.63 4.40 11.74
CA THR A 178 -13.86 4.92 11.15
C THR A 178 -13.59 5.39 9.71
N THR A 179 -14.08 6.57 9.33
CA THR A 179 -13.84 7.16 8.00
C THR A 179 -13.14 8.50 8.13
N ASP A 180 -12.39 8.89 7.10
CA ASP A 180 -11.71 10.19 7.02
C ASP A 180 -12.65 11.34 7.38
N LYS A 181 -13.89 11.30 6.88
CA LYS A 181 -14.92 12.30 7.14
C LYS A 181 -15.27 12.39 8.62
N ILE A 182 -15.54 11.27 9.27
CA ILE A 182 -15.93 11.22 10.70
C ILE A 182 -14.79 11.80 11.56
N VAL A 183 -13.55 11.42 11.29
CA VAL A 183 -12.39 11.91 12.04
C VAL A 183 -12.19 13.41 11.83
N LEU A 184 -12.29 13.90 10.59
CA LEU A 184 -12.18 15.33 10.31
C LEU A 184 -13.29 16.14 10.98
N GLU A 185 -14.53 15.64 10.99
CA GLU A 185 -15.65 16.30 11.65
C GLU A 185 -15.45 16.40 13.16
N LYS A 186 -14.87 15.38 13.80
CA LYS A 186 -14.52 15.42 15.24
C LYS A 186 -13.42 16.44 15.54
N ILE A 187 -12.39 16.53 14.68
CA ILE A 187 -11.25 17.43 14.92
C ILE A 187 -11.60 18.89 14.60
N LYS A 188 -12.47 19.13 13.61
CA LYS A 188 -12.78 20.47 13.05
C LYS A 188 -13.09 21.57 14.07
N PRO A 189 -13.90 21.34 15.13
CA PRO A 189 -14.20 22.37 16.13
C PRO A 189 -12.98 22.91 16.87
N HIS A 190 -11.93 22.09 17.00
CA HIS A 190 -10.72 22.42 17.76
C HIS A 190 -9.70 23.22 16.95
N ILE A 191 -9.82 23.24 15.61
CA ILE A 191 -8.85 23.89 14.70
C ILE A 191 -8.72 25.40 15.00
N LYS A 192 -9.82 26.07 15.38
CA LYS A 192 -9.80 27.53 15.63
C LYS A 192 -9.15 27.91 16.96
N THR A 193 -9.09 26.99 17.92
CA THR A 193 -8.66 27.28 19.30
C THR A 193 -7.30 26.68 19.64
N ASP A 194 -6.88 25.61 18.95
CA ASP A 194 -5.55 25.03 19.07
C ASP A 194 -4.67 25.49 17.90
N SER A 195 -3.77 26.43 18.16
CA SER A 195 -2.87 27.02 17.14
C SER A 195 -1.94 26.00 16.50
N LYS A 196 -1.49 24.99 17.25
CA LYS A 196 -0.64 23.91 16.72
C LYS A 196 -1.46 23.00 15.80
N LEU A 197 -2.68 22.65 16.19
CA LEU A 197 -3.59 21.89 15.33
C LEU A 197 -3.93 22.67 14.05
N SER A 198 -4.16 23.98 14.14
CA SER A 198 -4.39 24.84 12.97
C SER A 198 -3.21 24.81 12.00
N LEU A 199 -1.98 24.94 12.51
CA LEU A 199 -0.77 24.86 11.69
C LEU A 199 -0.64 23.49 11.00
N LEU A 200 -0.89 22.40 11.73
CA LEU A 200 -0.85 21.05 11.17
C LEU A 200 -1.95 20.82 10.13
N PHE A 201 -3.13 21.38 10.35
CA PHE A 201 -4.22 21.34 9.40
C PHE A 201 -3.86 22.08 8.10
N ASP A 202 -3.19 23.23 8.19
CA ASP A 202 -2.68 23.93 7.01
C ASP A 202 -1.62 23.10 6.27
N LYS A 203 -0.67 22.49 7.01
CA LYS A 203 0.37 21.62 6.43
C LYS A 203 -0.20 20.39 5.71
N MET A 204 -1.19 19.69 6.27
CA MET A 204 -1.82 18.54 5.60
C MET A 204 -2.59 18.96 4.33
N ASN A 205 -3.05 20.22 4.26
CA ASN A 205 -3.69 20.80 3.07
C ASN A 205 -2.69 21.45 2.10
N ASN A 206 -1.41 21.05 2.15
CA ASN A 206 -0.33 21.54 1.30
C ASN A 206 -0.11 23.07 1.37
N LYS A 207 -0.45 23.70 2.50
CA LYS A 207 -0.06 25.08 2.74
C LYS A 207 1.30 25.10 3.42
N GLY A 208 2.20 25.90 2.88
CA GLY A 208 3.59 26.00 3.30
C GLY A 208 4.56 25.45 2.26
N SER A 209 5.85 25.60 2.53
CA SER A 209 6.91 25.08 1.68
C SER A 209 7.70 24.01 2.41
N PHE A 210 8.33 23.13 1.65
CA PHE A 210 9.25 22.14 2.19
C PHE A 210 10.41 21.92 1.20
N ARG A 211 11.54 21.45 1.71
CA ARG A 211 12.71 21.05 0.93
C ARG A 211 13.26 19.73 1.44
N ASN A 212 13.86 18.95 0.54
CA ASN A 212 14.63 17.77 0.91
C ASN A 212 16.10 18.18 1.04
N ASN A 213 16.59 18.36 2.27
CA ASN A 213 17.91 18.92 2.56
C ASN A 213 18.68 18.07 3.58
N PRO A 214 19.56 17.16 3.13
CA PRO A 214 20.36 16.32 4.04
C PRO A 214 21.33 17.08 4.95
N LYS A 215 21.59 18.37 4.69
CA LYS A 215 22.54 19.19 5.48
C LYS A 215 21.85 19.96 6.62
N SER A 216 20.57 20.27 6.47
CA SER A 216 19.75 21.01 7.43
C SER A 216 18.31 20.57 7.27
N TYR A 217 17.76 19.87 8.27
CA TYR A 217 16.42 19.30 8.23
C TYR A 217 15.80 19.31 9.62
N ASP A 218 14.47 19.36 9.65
CA ASP A 218 13.69 19.27 10.89
C ASP A 218 13.42 17.82 11.26
N VAL A 219 13.18 16.96 10.26
CA VAL A 219 12.81 15.55 10.46
C VAL A 219 13.32 14.66 9.34
N ILE A 220 13.69 13.43 9.70
CA ILE A 220 13.96 12.35 8.75
C ILE A 220 12.69 11.52 8.63
N VAL A 221 12.23 11.30 7.41
CA VAL A 221 11.04 10.49 7.13
C VAL A 221 11.38 9.36 6.18
N PHE A 222 10.94 8.16 6.52
CA PHE A 222 11.07 7.00 5.66
C PHE A 222 9.78 6.74 4.87
N CYS A 223 9.90 6.04 3.75
CA CYS A 223 8.75 5.59 2.99
C CYS A 223 9.03 4.23 2.35
N LYS A 224 8.10 3.29 2.48
CA LYS A 224 8.18 1.98 1.82
C LYS A 224 8.36 2.14 0.32
N SER A 225 9.41 1.53 -0.22
CA SER A 225 9.61 1.44 -1.66
C SER A 225 9.15 0.07 -2.15
N ARG A 226 8.40 0.06 -3.25
CA ARG A 226 7.80 -1.15 -3.84
C ARG A 226 8.36 -1.37 -5.24
N VAL A 227 9.01 -2.50 -5.47
CA VAL A 227 9.47 -2.96 -6.78
C VAL A 227 9.12 -4.43 -6.94
N VAL A 228 8.78 -4.84 -8.15
CA VAL A 228 8.38 -6.22 -8.46
C VAL A 228 9.37 -6.84 -9.44
N ASP A 229 9.50 -8.16 -9.36
CA ASP A 229 10.26 -8.96 -10.29
C ASP A 229 9.36 -10.07 -10.87
N PRO A 230 8.47 -9.74 -11.81
CA PRO A 230 7.46 -10.67 -12.29
C PRO A 230 8.07 -11.93 -12.88
N LEU A 231 7.36 -13.05 -12.74
CA LEU A 231 7.68 -14.27 -13.47
C LEU A 231 7.16 -14.16 -14.90
N CYS A 232 7.86 -14.78 -15.84
CA CYS A 232 7.47 -14.89 -17.23
C CYS A 232 7.91 -16.20 -17.86
N LEU A 233 7.22 -16.63 -18.91
CA LEU A 233 7.70 -17.69 -19.78
C LEU A 233 8.78 -17.13 -20.71
N HIS A 234 9.96 -17.76 -20.69
CA HIS A 234 11.07 -17.40 -21.56
C HIS A 234 11.81 -18.66 -22.01
N LYS A 235 11.82 -18.92 -23.32
CA LYS A 235 12.45 -20.11 -23.92
C LYS A 235 11.98 -21.43 -23.26
N GLY A 236 10.66 -21.55 -23.06
CA GLY A 236 10.03 -22.76 -22.50
C GLY A 236 10.21 -22.96 -20.99
N LYS A 237 10.76 -21.98 -20.27
CA LYS A 237 10.95 -22.03 -18.81
C LYS A 237 10.36 -20.80 -18.15
N ILE A 238 9.85 -20.96 -16.92
CA ILE A 238 9.48 -19.83 -16.07
C ILE A 238 10.76 -19.20 -15.51
N LYS A 239 10.91 -17.89 -15.67
CA LYS A 239 12.04 -17.09 -15.18
C LYS A 239 11.57 -15.75 -14.63
N ARG A 240 12.35 -15.14 -13.74
CA ARG A 240 12.16 -13.74 -13.35
C ARG A 240 12.61 -12.81 -14.47
N VAL A 241 12.10 -11.57 -14.48
CA VAL A 241 12.63 -10.51 -15.34
C VAL A 241 14.13 -10.30 -15.06
N SER A 242 14.53 -10.30 -13.78
CA SER A 242 15.93 -10.10 -13.38
C SER A 242 16.88 -11.25 -13.74
N ASP A 243 16.36 -12.44 -14.03
CA ASP A 243 17.15 -13.58 -14.53
C ASP A 243 17.49 -13.43 -16.02
N ILE A 244 16.77 -12.57 -16.74
CA ILE A 244 16.90 -12.34 -18.18
C ILE A 244 17.55 -10.98 -18.45
N ASP A 245 17.16 -9.93 -17.72
CA ASP A 245 17.76 -8.60 -17.79
C ASP A 245 18.53 -8.25 -16.49
N LEU A 246 19.86 -8.28 -16.60
CA LEU A 246 20.77 -7.94 -15.50
C LEU A 246 20.66 -6.46 -15.07
N LYS A 247 20.18 -5.56 -15.94
CA LYS A 247 19.92 -4.17 -15.53
C LYS A 247 18.78 -4.12 -14.53
N TRP A 248 17.72 -4.90 -14.75
CA TRP A 248 16.60 -5.02 -13.81
C TRP A 248 17.04 -5.56 -12.44
N LYS A 249 17.98 -6.51 -12.41
CA LYS A 249 18.56 -7.02 -11.15
C LYS A 249 19.21 -5.91 -10.31
N SER A 250 19.92 -4.98 -10.95
CA SER A 250 20.51 -3.83 -10.26
C SER A 250 19.45 -2.85 -9.75
N ILE A 251 18.41 -2.60 -10.56
CA ILE A 251 17.27 -1.76 -10.19
C ILE A 251 16.56 -2.32 -8.95
N ILE A 252 16.26 -3.61 -8.91
CA ILE A 252 15.65 -4.27 -7.76
C ILE A 252 16.49 -4.04 -6.49
N LYS A 253 17.80 -4.27 -6.55
CA LYS A 253 18.68 -4.11 -5.39
C LYS A 253 18.66 -2.69 -4.82
N GLN A 254 18.54 -1.69 -5.70
CA GLN A 254 18.44 -0.28 -5.32
C GLN A 254 17.04 0.07 -4.77
N GLU A 255 15.99 -0.35 -5.49
CA GLU A 255 14.61 0.09 -5.29
C GLU A 255 13.86 -0.73 -4.22
N SER A 256 14.41 -1.86 -3.77
CA SER A 256 13.86 -2.63 -2.64
C SER A 256 14.10 -1.97 -1.28
N LYS A 257 15.01 -1.00 -1.21
CA LYS A 257 15.29 -0.28 0.03
C LYS A 257 14.25 0.83 0.24
N PRO A 258 13.73 1.03 1.47
CA PRO A 258 12.89 2.17 1.78
C PRO A 258 13.55 3.49 1.36
N LYS A 259 12.75 4.43 0.88
CA LYS A 259 13.21 5.80 0.60
C LYS A 259 13.43 6.53 1.92
N LYS A 260 14.41 7.43 1.93
CA LYS A 260 14.76 8.28 3.08
C LYS A 260 14.80 9.73 2.61
N TYR A 261 14.02 10.58 3.28
CA TYR A 261 13.93 12.01 2.99
C TYR A 261 14.28 12.82 4.23
N PHE A 262 14.91 13.98 4.02
CA PHE A 262 15.36 14.92 5.05
C PHE A 262 14.54 16.19 4.90
N LEU A 263 13.43 16.27 5.60
CA LEU A 263 12.45 17.34 5.40
C LEU A 263 12.81 18.58 6.21
N GLU A 264 12.95 19.70 5.51
CA GLU A 264 13.06 21.05 6.05
C GLU A 264 11.78 21.80 5.69
N PHE A 265 10.99 22.21 6.67
CA PHE A 265 9.75 22.95 6.47
C PHE A 265 10.02 24.46 6.49
N GLY A 266 9.34 25.21 5.62
CA GLY A 266 9.32 26.66 5.68
C GLY A 266 8.75 27.12 7.01
N ARG A 267 9.42 28.10 7.63
CA ARG A 267 8.95 28.78 8.85
C ARG A 267 7.87 29.79 8.54
#